data_AF-A0AAU5UCS4-F1
#
_entry.id   AF-A0AAU5UCS4-F1
#
_cell.length_a   1.000
_cell.length_b   1.000
_cell.length_c   1.000
_cell.angle_alpha   90.00
_cell.angle_beta   90.00
_cell.angle_gamma   90.00
#
_symmetry.space_group_name_H-M   'P 1'
#
loop_
_entity.id
_entity.type
_entity.pdbx_description
1 polymer ?
#
loop_
_entity_poly.entity_id
_entity_poly.type
_entity_poly.pdbx_seq_one_letter_code
_entity_poly.pdbx_strand_id
1 'polypeptide(L)'
;MIEPLWEVFVRSRRGLSHTHVGSLHAPDATMALRNARDVYTRRQEGVSIWVVRTSDITASSPDEKDEFFDPAGDKVYRHPTFYEVPEGVEHL
;
A
#
# COMPACT_ATOMS: atom_id res chain seq x y z
N MET A 1 26.07 -11.58 -13.82
CA MET A 1 25.04 -10.53 -13.70
C MET A 1 24.16 -10.88 -12.53
N ILE A 2 23.94 -9.95 -11.61
CA ILE A 2 22.94 -10.13 -10.55
C ILE A 2 21.59 -9.78 -11.19
N GLU A 3 20.63 -10.70 -11.16
CA GLU A 3 19.28 -10.45 -11.65
C GLU A 3 18.61 -9.34 -10.80
N PRO A 4 17.69 -8.51 -11.35
CA PRO A 4 17.07 -7.45 -10.58
C PRO A 4 16.14 -8.00 -9.48
N LEU A 5 16.03 -7.24 -8.38
CA LEU A 5 15.15 -7.54 -7.24
C LEU A 5 13.73 -7.00 -7.48
N TRP A 6 12.74 -7.79 -7.09
CA TRP A 6 11.32 -7.49 -7.22
C TRP A 6 10.61 -7.67 -5.89
N GLU A 7 9.77 -6.71 -5.50
CA GLU A 7 8.85 -6.82 -4.38
C GLU A 7 7.54 -7.45 -4.85
N VAL A 8 7.00 -8.40 -4.06
CA VAL A 8 5.82 -9.20 -4.42
C VAL A 8 4.67 -8.86 -3.49
N PHE A 9 3.52 -8.54 -4.08
CA PHE A 9 2.28 -8.31 -3.35
C PHE A 9 1.20 -9.30 -3.80
N VAL A 10 0.49 -9.90 -2.85
CA VAL A 10 -0.55 -10.90 -3.12
C VAL A 10 -1.87 -10.44 -2.51
N ARG A 11 -2.95 -10.61 -3.27
CA ARG A 11 -4.32 -10.49 -2.76
C ARG A 11 -5.01 -11.84 -2.80
N SER A 12 -5.56 -12.26 -1.66
CA SER A 12 -6.33 -13.49 -1.54
C SER A 12 -7.75 -13.35 -2.10
N ARG A 13 -8.45 -14.47 -2.30
CA ARG A 13 -9.79 -14.46 -2.95
C ARG A 13 -10.84 -13.62 -2.22
N ARG A 14 -10.74 -13.54 -0.90
CA ARG A 14 -11.60 -12.71 -0.04
C ARG A 14 -10.87 -11.47 0.48
N GLY A 15 -9.64 -11.22 0.04
CA GLY A 15 -8.84 -10.08 0.45
C GLY A 15 -9.27 -8.82 -0.31
N LEU A 16 -9.34 -7.69 0.40
CA LEU A 16 -9.67 -6.39 -0.19
C LEU A 16 -8.44 -5.74 -0.84
N SER A 17 -7.25 -5.96 -0.30
CA SER A 17 -6.00 -5.31 -0.72
C SER A 17 -4.90 -6.32 -1.03
N HIS A 18 -3.95 -5.89 -1.86
CA HIS A 18 -2.68 -6.58 -2.03
C HIS A 18 -1.76 -6.27 -0.85
N THR A 19 -1.18 -7.32 -0.27
CA THR A 19 -0.24 -7.20 0.86
C THR A 19 1.14 -7.65 0.40
N HIS A 20 2.19 -6.96 0.84
CA HIS A 20 3.56 -7.38 0.57
C HIS A 20 3.86 -8.73 1.25
N VAL A 21 4.37 -9.70 0.48
CA VAL A 21 4.66 -11.06 0.97
C VAL A 21 6.15 -11.43 0.92
N GLY A 22 6.98 -10.57 0.32
CA GLY A 22 8.43 -10.76 0.23
C GLY A 22 8.97 -10.38 -1.15
N SER A 23 10.26 -10.65 -1.33
CA SER A 23 11.03 -10.24 -2.50
C SER A 23 11.66 -11.43 -3.22
N LEU A 24 11.89 -11.33 -4.53
CA LEU A 24 12.63 -12.32 -5.32
C LEU A 24 13.47 -11.69 -6.43
N HIS A 25 14.47 -12.42 -6.91
CA HIS A 25 15.23 -12.05 -8.09
C HIS A 25 14.64 -12.69 -9.35
N ALA A 26 14.57 -11.94 -10.44
CA ALA A 26 14.14 -12.43 -11.75
C ALA A 26 14.58 -11.48 -12.87
N PRO A 27 14.87 -11.96 -14.08
CA PRO A 27 15.36 -11.13 -15.19
C PRO A 27 14.34 -10.08 -15.69
N ASP A 28 13.05 -10.39 -15.60
CA ASP A 28 11.95 -9.53 -16.05
C ASP A 28 10.66 -9.79 -15.26
N ALA A 29 9.64 -8.96 -15.49
CA ALA A 29 8.36 -9.01 -14.79
C ALA A 29 7.60 -10.33 -15.04
N THR A 30 7.75 -10.93 -16.22
CA THR A 30 7.05 -12.17 -16.58
C THR A 30 7.61 -13.34 -15.79
N MET A 31 8.94 -13.44 -15.71
CA MET A 31 9.60 -14.43 -14.87
C MET A 31 9.34 -14.16 -13.38
N ALA A 32 9.34 -12.90 -12.95
CA ALA A 32 9.02 -12.52 -11.58
C ALA A 32 7.62 -13.00 -11.16
N LEU A 33 6.59 -12.80 -12.00
CA LEU A 33 5.23 -13.27 -11.74
C LEU A 33 5.13 -14.79 -11.62
N ARG A 34 5.82 -15.54 -12.50
CA ARG A 34 5.84 -17.00 -12.45
C ARG A 34 6.48 -17.50 -11.16
N ASN A 35 7.66 -16.96 -10.82
CA ASN A 35 8.38 -17.31 -9.60
C ASN A 35 7.56 -16.95 -8.35
N ALA A 36 6.95 -15.75 -8.33
CA ALA A 36 6.10 -15.30 -7.22
C ALA A 36 4.89 -16.21 -7.01
N ARG A 37 4.24 -16.65 -8.09
CA ARG A 37 3.13 -17.60 -8.02
C ARG A 37 3.56 -18.89 -7.33
N ASP A 38 4.68 -19.47 -7.75
CA ASP A 38 5.11 -20.79 -7.29
C ASP A 38 5.64 -20.77 -5.84
N VAL A 39 6.22 -19.64 -5.42
CA VAL A 39 6.75 -19.43 -4.05
C VAL A 39 5.63 -19.05 -3.08
N TYR A 40 4.80 -18.05 -3.41
CA TYR A 40 3.92 -17.39 -2.44
C TYR A 40 2.44 -17.76 -2.53
N THR A 41 1.98 -18.46 -3.58
CA THR A 41 0.53 -18.70 -3.78
C THR A 41 0.10 -20.17 -3.73
N ARG A 42 0.91 -21.03 -3.09
CA ARG A 42 0.59 -22.46 -2.97
C ARG A 42 -0.82 -22.65 -2.38
N ARG A 43 -1.59 -23.58 -2.97
CA ARG A 43 -3.01 -23.90 -2.66
C ARG A 43 -4.07 -22.87 -3.12
N GLN A 44 -3.76 -22.00 -4.08
CA GLN A 44 -4.71 -21.00 -4.63
C GLN A 44 -5.25 -19.99 -3.60
N GLU A 45 -4.52 -19.75 -2.50
CA GLU A 45 -4.92 -18.73 -1.53
C GLU A 45 -4.83 -17.31 -2.13
N GLY A 46 -3.93 -17.09 -3.11
CA GLY A 46 -3.80 -15.84 -3.88
C GLY A 46 -4.49 -15.91 -5.25
N VAL A 47 -5.37 -14.94 -5.55
CA VAL A 47 -6.03 -14.79 -6.88
C VAL A 47 -5.42 -13.67 -7.72
N SER A 48 -4.62 -12.78 -7.12
CA SER A 48 -3.96 -11.70 -7.83
C SER A 48 -2.57 -11.45 -7.25
N ILE A 49 -1.58 -11.28 -8.13
CA ILE A 49 -0.19 -11.03 -7.79
C ILE A 49 0.23 -9.75 -8.50
N TRP A 50 0.85 -8.84 -7.75
CA TRP A 50 1.63 -7.72 -8.31
C TRP A 50 3.10 -7.98 -8.05
N VAL A 51 3.92 -7.61 -9.02
CA VAL A 51 5.38 -7.54 -8.89
C VAL A 51 5.82 -6.16 -9.32
N VAL A 52 6.70 -5.55 -8.54
CA VAL A 52 7.25 -4.22 -8.80
C VAL A 52 8.76 -4.31 -8.63
N ARG A 53 9.54 -3.70 -9.53
CA ARG A 53 11.00 -3.66 -9.32
C ARG A 53 11.27 -2.85 -8.06
N THR A 54 12.19 -3.31 -7.23
CA THR A 54 12.58 -2.56 -6.02
C THR A 54 13.06 -1.15 -6.37
N SER A 55 13.68 -0.96 -7.54
CA SER A 55 14.11 0.35 -8.06
C SER A 55 12.98 1.36 -8.29
N ASP A 56 11.75 0.87 -8.47
CA ASP A 56 10.60 1.69 -8.83
C ASP A 56 9.79 2.10 -7.57
N ILE A 57 10.21 1.63 -6.39
CA ILE A 57 9.57 1.93 -5.11
C ILE A 57 10.37 3.02 -4.41
N THR A 58 9.73 4.16 -4.16
CA THR A 58 10.27 5.21 -3.30
C THR A 58 9.67 5.05 -1.90
N ALA A 59 10.51 4.95 -0.88
CA ALA A 59 10.10 4.91 0.52
C ALA A 59 10.42 6.25 1.19
N SER A 60 9.58 6.70 2.11
CA SER A 60 9.91 7.83 2.99
C SER A 60 11.05 7.44 3.93
N SER A 61 11.91 8.41 4.30
CA SER A 61 12.90 8.15 5.33
C SER A 61 12.23 7.99 6.70
N PRO A 62 12.70 7.07 7.57
CA PRO A 62 12.28 7.02 8.97
C PRO A 62 12.49 8.34 9.71
N ASP A 63 13.51 9.11 9.30
CA ASP A 63 13.86 10.41 9.90
C ASP A 63 12.92 11.55 9.44
N GLU A 64 12.18 11.35 8.35
CA GLU A 64 11.19 12.30 7.81
C GLU A 64 9.76 12.00 8.28
N LYS A 65 9.61 11.04 9.21
CA LYS A 65 8.30 10.58 9.69
C LYS A 65 7.48 11.73 10.28
N ASP A 66 8.10 12.59 11.08
CA ASP A 66 7.37 13.67 11.74
C ASP A 66 6.83 14.66 10.69
N GLU A 67 7.63 15.08 9.71
CA GLU A 67 7.18 16.02 8.67
C GLU A 67 6.09 15.46 7.74
N PHE A 68 6.16 14.16 7.40
CA PHE A 68 5.16 13.52 6.54
C PHE A 68 3.83 13.22 7.26
N PHE A 69 3.85 13.01 8.58
CA PHE A 69 2.67 12.53 9.33
C PHE A 69 2.15 13.51 10.42
N ASP A 70 2.92 14.50 10.86
CA ASP A 70 2.49 15.53 11.84
C ASP A 70 1.30 16.40 11.38
N PRO A 71 1.16 16.80 10.09
CA PRO A 71 0.02 17.59 9.65
C PRO A 71 -1.34 16.88 9.86
N ALA A 72 -1.33 15.59 10.20
CA ALA A 72 -2.50 14.81 10.59
C ALA A 72 -2.66 14.63 12.11
N GLY A 73 -1.60 14.80 12.92
CA GLY A 73 -1.60 14.58 14.37
C GLY A 73 -2.30 15.70 15.16
N ASP A 74 -2.11 16.96 14.75
CA ASP A 74 -2.65 18.14 15.45
C ASP A 74 -4.01 18.62 14.93
N LYS A 75 -4.62 17.86 14.00
CA LYS A 75 -5.98 18.18 13.54
C LYS A 75 -6.99 17.70 14.57
N VAL A 76 -7.37 18.60 15.47
CA VAL A 76 -8.58 18.45 16.30
C VAL A 76 -9.75 18.07 15.39
N TYR A 77 -10.41 16.95 15.70
CA TYR A 77 -11.62 16.52 14.99
C TYR A 77 -12.60 17.70 14.93
N ARG A 78 -12.92 18.16 13.72
CA ARG A 78 -13.84 19.29 13.55
C ARG A 78 -15.26 18.79 13.80
N HIS A 79 -15.76 18.99 15.01
CA HIS A 79 -17.14 18.70 15.34
C HIS A 79 -18.07 19.62 14.52
N PRO A 80 -19.21 19.13 14.00
CA PRO A 80 -20.15 19.94 13.21
C PRO A 80 -20.61 21.23 13.90
N THR A 81 -20.53 21.29 15.23
CA THR A 81 -20.83 22.46 16.07
C THR A 81 -19.79 23.59 15.99
N PHE A 82 -18.67 23.41 15.29
CA PHE A 82 -17.66 24.46 15.11
C PHE A 82 -17.94 25.40 13.92
N TYR A 83 -19.01 25.17 13.16
CA TYR A 83 -19.48 26.16 12.19
C TYR A 83 -20.42 27.15 12.89
N GLU A 84 -20.17 28.45 12.73
CA GLU A 84 -21.21 29.45 12.99
C GLU A 84 -22.34 29.19 12.00
N VAL A 85 -23.45 28.68 12.50
CA VAL A 85 -24.68 28.56 11.72
C VAL A 85 -25.23 29.98 11.58
N PRO A 86 -25.36 30.51 10.34
CA PRO A 86 -25.95 31.84 10.14
C PRO A 86 -27.36 31.89 10.74
N GLU A 87 -27.73 33.04 11.33
CA GLU A 87 -29.11 33.25 11.81
C GLU A 87 -30.11 32.94 10.69
N GLY A 88 -30.99 31.95 10.93
CA GLY A 88 -32.06 31.57 9.99
C GLY A 88 -32.04 30.12 9.49
N VAL A 89 -31.07 29.30 9.89
CA VAL A 89 -31.03 27.86 9.52
C VAL A 89 -31.37 27.01 10.75
N GLU A 90 -32.66 26.90 11.07
CA GLU A 90 -33.13 26.12 12.25
C GLU A 90 -33.23 24.61 12.00
N HIS A 91 -33.15 24.12 10.75
CA HIS A 91 -33.36 22.69 10.45
C HIS A 91 -32.42 22.16 9.36
N LEU A 92 -31.54 21.24 9.76
CA LEU A 92 -30.90 20.22 8.92
C LEU A 92 -31.20 18.84 9.52
#